data_AF-A0A8T5W856-F1
#
_entry.id   AF-A0A8T5W856-F1
#
_cell.length_a   1.000
_cell.length_b   1.000
_cell.length_c   1.000
_cell.angle_alpha   90.00
_cell.angle_beta   90.00
_cell.angle_gamma   90.00
#
_symmetry.space_group_name_H-M   'P 1'
#
loop_
_entity.id
_entity.type
_entity.pdbx_description
1 polymer ?
#
loop_
_entity_poly.entity_id
_entity_poly.type
_entity_poly.pdbx_seq_one_letter_code
_entity_poly.pdbx_strand_id
1 'polypeptide(L)'
;MLRYIVRRFLHMIPLLIGISLISFFIIQLAPGDFLTQQALNPQVSAERIAQERARFGLDKPIYLQYLMWLKSILRLDFGYSFAYRLPVFTLIKSRLYNTFILSLSAMVFTWVLSIPLGILSAVKQYSWLDKLISVFAFLGLAIPNFFFALLLLYMAMKSGWFPVGGMYSINYESLSLGAKIWDRIYHLILPTIVLGTSGMAGLVRQMRGNLLDYLKADFIITARAKGLSERVVILKHAVRNAVNPLITLFGFALPGLLSGAALTEIVMSWPGLGRLMLEA
;
A
#
# COMPACT_ATOMS: atom_id res chain seq x y z
N MET A 1 -13.02 -11.19 25.82
CA MET A 1 -12.00 -10.83 24.80
C MET A 1 -11.25 -12.04 24.24
N LEU A 2 -10.64 -12.91 25.06
CA LEU A 2 -9.92 -14.09 24.57
C LEU A 2 -10.75 -15.02 23.66
N ARG A 3 -11.98 -15.38 24.06
CA ARG A 3 -12.91 -16.20 23.24
C ARG A 3 -13.19 -15.59 21.87
N TYR A 4 -13.29 -14.27 21.77
CA TYR A 4 -13.50 -13.56 20.52
C TYR A 4 -12.25 -13.60 19.64
N ILE A 5 -11.06 -13.35 20.22
CA ILE A 5 -9.78 -13.43 19.52
C ILE A 5 -9.56 -14.85 18.95
N VAL A 6 -9.75 -15.88 19.78
CA VAL A 6 -9.61 -17.28 19.35
C VAL A 6 -10.59 -17.61 18.23
N ARG A 7 -11.87 -17.24 18.36
CA ARG A 7 -12.87 -17.44 17.31
C ARG A 7 -12.46 -16.76 16.00
N ARG A 8 -11.90 -15.54 16.08
CA ARG A 8 -11.43 -14.80 14.90
C ARG A 8 -10.25 -15.48 14.22
N PHE A 9 -9.26 -15.97 14.97
CA PHE A 9 -8.16 -16.77 14.42
C PHE A 9 -8.63 -18.08 13.79
N LEU A 10 -9.60 -18.76 14.41
CA LEU A 10 -10.19 -19.97 13.83
C LEU A 10 -10.93 -19.69 12.53
N HIS A 11 -11.61 -18.55 12.39
CA HIS A 11 -12.24 -18.14 11.12
C HIS A 11 -11.22 -17.73 10.04
N MET A 12 -10.02 -17.29 10.41
CA MET A 12 -8.97 -16.98 9.44
C MET A 12 -8.46 -18.22 8.71
N ILE A 13 -8.44 -19.38 9.37
CA ILE A 13 -7.94 -20.64 8.77
C ILE A 13 -8.72 -21.03 7.50
N PRO A 14 -10.05 -21.25 7.53
CA PRO A 14 -10.80 -21.61 6.34
C PRO A 14 -10.78 -20.49 5.29
N LEU A 15 -10.73 -19.23 5.71
CA LEU A 15 -10.61 -18.08 4.80
C LEU A 15 -9.28 -18.11 4.02
N LEU A 16 -8.15 -18.30 4.71
CA LEU A 16 -6.83 -18.37 4.09
C LEU A 16 -6.69 -19.58 3.18
N ILE A 17 -7.24 -20.74 3.58
CA ILE A 17 -7.30 -21.92 2.72
C ILE A 17 -8.11 -21.61 1.46
N GLY A 18 -9.31 -21.04 1.60
CA GLY A 18 -10.16 -20.66 0.47
C GLY A 18 -9.47 -19.68 -0.49
N ILE A 19 -8.86 -18.62 0.03
CA ILE A 19 -8.10 -17.64 -0.78
C ILE A 19 -6.94 -18.33 -1.48
N SER A 20 -6.13 -19.11 -0.76
CA SER A 20 -4.96 -19.80 -1.34
C SER A 20 -5.35 -20.79 -2.43
N LEU A 21 -6.47 -21.49 -2.27
CA LEU A 21 -6.99 -22.44 -3.24
C LEU A 21 -7.43 -21.70 -4.51
N ILE A 22 -8.21 -20.62 -4.37
CA ILE A 22 -8.61 -19.78 -5.51
C ILE A 22 -7.38 -19.22 -6.23
N SER A 23 -6.43 -18.65 -5.49
CA SER A 23 -5.19 -18.11 -6.09
C SER A 23 -4.38 -19.19 -6.81
N PHE A 24 -4.25 -20.38 -6.22
CA PHE A 24 -3.56 -21.51 -6.84
C PHE A 24 -4.23 -21.95 -8.14
N PHE A 25 -5.57 -22.06 -8.13
CA PHE A 25 -6.32 -22.40 -9.35
C PHE A 25 -6.18 -21.33 -10.44
N ILE A 26 -6.24 -20.05 -10.08
CA ILE A 26 -6.05 -18.95 -11.06
C ILE A 26 -4.66 -19.04 -11.71
N ILE A 27 -3.61 -19.30 -10.93
CA ILE A 27 -2.25 -19.46 -11.44
C ILE A 27 -2.16 -20.68 -12.38
N GLN A 28 -2.79 -21.80 -12.02
CA GLN A 28 -2.81 -23.01 -12.84
C GLN A 28 -3.62 -22.88 -14.14
N LEU A 29 -4.54 -21.92 -14.23
CA LEU A 29 -5.27 -21.61 -15.46
C LEU A 29 -4.43 -20.82 -16.47
N ALA A 30 -3.35 -20.17 -16.02
CA ALA A 30 -2.44 -19.48 -16.93
C ALA A 30 -1.73 -20.52 -17.83
N PRO A 31 -1.62 -20.28 -19.13
CA PRO A 31 -0.97 -21.21 -20.04
C PRO A 31 0.54 -21.27 -19.76
N GLY A 32 1.02 -22.48 -19.43
CA GLY A 32 2.43 -22.77 -19.20
C GLY A 32 2.86 -22.68 -17.73
N ASP A 33 4.06 -23.17 -17.47
CA ASP A 33 4.76 -23.12 -16.19
C ASP A 33 6.16 -22.49 -16.37
N PHE A 34 6.91 -22.31 -15.28
CA PHE A 34 8.26 -21.76 -15.35
C PHE A 34 9.22 -22.60 -16.23
N LEU A 35 9.02 -23.93 -16.29
CA LEU A 35 9.82 -24.82 -17.12
C LEU A 35 9.45 -24.74 -18.60
N THR A 36 8.28 -24.20 -18.93
CA THR A 36 7.80 -24.05 -20.30
C THR A 36 8.69 -23.10 -21.09
N GLN A 37 9.13 -21.99 -20.48
CA GLN A 37 10.11 -21.10 -21.13
C GLN A 37 11.50 -21.74 -21.23
N GLN A 38 11.93 -22.50 -20.21
CA GLN A 38 13.21 -23.21 -20.27
C GLN A 38 13.23 -24.31 -21.32
N ALA A 39 12.08 -24.94 -21.59
CA ALA A 39 11.91 -25.95 -22.63
C ALA A 39 12.04 -25.41 -24.05
N LEU A 40 11.85 -24.10 -24.25
CA LEU A 40 12.08 -23.44 -25.53
C LEU A 40 13.56 -23.11 -25.78
N ASN A 41 14.42 -23.21 -24.75
CA ASN A 41 15.85 -22.96 -24.90
C ASN A 41 16.57 -24.23 -25.40
N PRO A 42 17.14 -24.25 -26.62
CA PRO A 42 17.81 -25.42 -27.19
C PRO A 42 19.04 -25.90 -26.39
N GLN A 43 19.55 -25.06 -25.48
CA GLN A 43 20.68 -25.38 -24.61
C GLN A 43 20.28 -26.22 -23.39
N VAL A 44 18.99 -26.37 -23.11
CA VAL A 44 18.47 -27.16 -21.98
C VAL A 44 17.99 -28.50 -22.49
N SER A 45 18.58 -29.60 -21.99
CA SER A 45 18.17 -30.94 -22.40
C SER A 45 16.75 -31.27 -21.94
N ALA A 46 16.00 -31.97 -22.80
CA ALA A 46 14.64 -32.43 -22.50
C ALA A 46 14.60 -33.32 -21.24
N GLU A 47 15.62 -34.14 -21.03
CA GLU A 47 15.78 -34.97 -19.84
C GLU A 47 15.86 -34.14 -18.55
N ARG A 48 16.61 -33.03 -18.57
CA ARG A 48 16.74 -32.15 -17.41
C ARG A 48 15.40 -31.48 -17.07
N ILE A 49 14.64 -31.07 -18.08
CA ILE A 49 13.30 -30.49 -17.88
C ILE A 49 12.34 -31.53 -17.29
N ALA A 50 12.37 -32.77 -17.78
CA ALA A 50 11.54 -33.84 -17.23
C ALA A 50 11.88 -34.15 -15.76
N GLN A 51 13.18 -34.18 -15.41
CA GLN A 51 13.64 -34.35 -14.04
C GLN A 51 13.18 -33.21 -13.12
N GLU A 52 13.30 -31.96 -13.57
CA GLU A 52 12.84 -30.81 -12.78
C GLU A 52 11.30 -30.81 -12.65
N ARG A 53 10.54 -31.20 -13.68
CA ARG A 53 9.07 -31.37 -13.58
C ARG A 53 8.67 -32.34 -12.49
N ALA A 54 9.30 -33.52 -12.46
CA ALA A 54 9.06 -34.53 -11.43
C ALA A 54 9.49 -34.03 -10.04
N ARG A 55 10.60 -33.31 -9.95
CA ARG A 55 11.11 -32.73 -8.70
C ARG A 55 10.15 -31.70 -8.10
N PHE A 56 9.55 -30.84 -8.92
CA PHE A 56 8.54 -29.87 -8.48
C PHE A 56 7.13 -30.46 -8.35
N GLY A 57 6.94 -31.72 -8.72
CA GLY A 57 5.64 -32.40 -8.68
C GLY A 57 4.65 -31.86 -9.72
N LEU A 58 5.13 -31.20 -10.78
CA LEU A 58 4.31 -30.63 -11.85
C LEU A 58 3.66 -31.72 -12.74
N ASP A 59 4.15 -32.94 -12.64
CA ASP A 59 3.63 -34.16 -13.25
C ASP A 59 2.40 -34.75 -12.51
N LYS A 60 2.11 -34.28 -11.30
CA LYS A 60 1.02 -34.82 -10.46
C LYS A 60 -0.32 -34.12 -10.71
N PRO A 61 -1.45 -34.77 -10.38
CA PRO A 61 -2.75 -34.11 -10.34
C PRO A 61 -2.75 -32.80 -9.53
N ILE A 62 -3.50 -31.79 -10.00
CA ILE A 62 -3.52 -30.42 -9.44
C ILE A 62 -3.76 -30.40 -7.93
N TYR A 63 -4.65 -31.26 -7.42
CA TYR A 63 -4.93 -31.32 -5.98
C TYR A 63 -3.72 -31.79 -5.15
N LEU A 64 -2.89 -32.70 -5.68
CA LEU A 64 -1.64 -33.11 -5.02
C LEU A 64 -0.60 -32.00 -5.08
N GLN A 65 -0.54 -31.26 -6.19
CA GLN A 65 0.35 -30.09 -6.29
C GLN A 65 0.02 -29.04 -5.23
N TYR A 66 -1.28 -28.75 -5.04
CA TYR A 66 -1.74 -27.83 -4.00
C TYR A 66 -1.37 -28.31 -2.60
N LEU A 67 -1.59 -29.60 -2.28
CA LEU A 67 -1.25 -30.16 -0.97
C LEU A 67 0.27 -30.15 -0.71
N MET A 68 1.08 -30.44 -1.72
CA MET A 68 2.54 -30.37 -1.64
C MET A 68 3.00 -28.93 -1.38
N TRP A 69 2.49 -27.97 -2.16
CA TRP A 69 2.76 -26.55 -2.00
C TRP A 69 2.34 -26.04 -0.62
N LEU A 70 1.14 -26.38 -0.16
CA LEU A 70 0.62 -25.98 1.15
C LEU A 70 1.49 -26.54 2.28
N LYS A 71 1.91 -27.81 2.18
CA LYS A 71 2.82 -28.44 3.16
C LYS A 71 4.18 -27.73 3.23
N SER A 72 4.72 -27.29 2.10
CA SER A 72 5.98 -26.52 2.07
C SER A 72 5.82 -25.15 2.72
N ILE A 73 4.75 -24.41 2.40
CA ILE A 73 4.47 -23.10 2.99
C ILE A 73 4.25 -23.18 4.51
N LEU A 74 3.57 -24.22 4.98
CA LEU A 74 3.39 -24.45 6.43
C LEU A 74 4.71 -24.68 7.17
N ARG A 75 5.78 -25.05 6.46
CA ARG A 75 7.16 -25.16 6.97
C ARG A 75 7.99 -23.91 6.70
N LEU A 76 7.36 -22.83 6.24
CA LEU A 76 8.01 -21.58 5.78
C LEU A 76 8.97 -21.79 4.60
N ASP A 77 8.80 -22.88 3.84
CA ASP A 77 9.51 -23.12 2.60
C ASP A 77 8.68 -22.60 1.42
N PHE A 78 9.03 -21.39 0.98
CA PHE A 78 8.43 -20.74 -0.18
C PHE A 78 9.14 -21.10 -1.50
N GLY A 79 10.13 -22.00 -1.45
CA GLY A 79 10.93 -22.37 -2.60
C GLY A 79 12.00 -21.35 -2.98
N TYR A 80 12.51 -21.51 -4.20
CA TYR A 80 13.65 -20.77 -4.73
C TYR A 80 13.25 -19.96 -5.97
N SER A 81 13.64 -18.70 -6.03
CA SER A 81 13.39 -17.85 -7.19
C SER A 81 14.43 -18.16 -8.26
N PHE A 82 13.98 -18.54 -9.45
CA PHE A 82 14.86 -18.77 -10.59
C PHE A 82 15.37 -17.46 -11.21
N ALA A 83 14.52 -16.43 -11.23
CA ALA A 83 14.87 -15.11 -11.77
C ALA A 83 15.96 -14.43 -10.93
N TYR A 84 15.80 -14.40 -9.60
CA TYR A 84 16.73 -13.72 -8.70
C TYR A 84 17.78 -14.64 -8.07
N ARG A 85 17.68 -15.96 -8.30
CA ARG A 85 18.58 -16.99 -7.74
C ARG A 85 18.75 -16.86 -6.22
N LEU A 86 17.63 -16.69 -5.52
CA LEU A 86 17.59 -16.52 -4.06
C LEU A 86 16.35 -17.22 -3.48
N PRO A 87 16.36 -17.61 -2.19
CA PRO A 87 15.17 -18.09 -1.51
C PRO A 87 14.04 -17.06 -1.60
N VAL A 88 12.84 -17.52 -1.98
CA VAL A 88 11.67 -16.65 -2.21
C VAL A 88 11.30 -15.89 -0.94
N PHE A 89 11.42 -16.53 0.22
CA PHE A 89 11.14 -15.88 1.51
C PHE A 89 12.02 -14.64 1.76
N THR A 90 13.31 -14.70 1.42
CA THR A 90 14.25 -13.57 1.58
C THR A 90 13.87 -12.40 0.67
N LEU A 91 13.47 -12.70 -0.57
CA LEU A 91 12.97 -11.70 -1.51
C LEU A 91 11.68 -11.07 -0.99
N ILE A 92 10.65 -11.89 -0.68
CA ILE A 92 9.36 -11.39 -0.17
C ILE A 92 9.58 -10.53 1.07
N LYS A 93 10.37 -10.99 2.05
CA LYS A 93 10.61 -10.25 3.29
C LYS A 93 11.20 -8.86 3.04
N SER A 94 12.23 -8.76 2.18
CA SER A 94 12.87 -7.47 1.87
C SER A 94 11.90 -6.53 1.13
N ARG A 95 11.15 -7.04 0.16
CA ARG A 95 10.20 -6.26 -0.64
C ARG A 95 8.96 -5.84 0.15
N LEU A 96 8.48 -6.72 1.04
CA LEU A 96 7.35 -6.46 1.94
C LEU A 96 7.68 -5.31 2.88
N TYR A 97 8.88 -5.29 3.44
CA TYR A 97 9.34 -4.19 4.29
C TYR A 97 9.36 -2.85 3.54
N ASN A 98 9.83 -2.84 2.29
CA ASN A 98 9.89 -1.64 1.47
C ASN A 98 8.49 -1.13 1.08
N THR A 99 7.57 -2.02 0.70
CA THR A 99 6.17 -1.67 0.45
C THR A 99 5.50 -1.17 1.73
N PHE A 100 5.77 -1.79 2.87
CA PHE A 100 5.22 -1.35 4.16
C PHE A 100 5.64 0.08 4.50
N ILE A 101 6.93 0.42 4.38
CA ILE A 101 7.42 1.79 4.63
C ILE A 101 6.72 2.77 3.67
N LEU A 102 6.70 2.46 2.37
CA LEU A 102 6.09 3.33 1.36
C LEU A 102 4.61 3.58 1.65
N SER A 103 3.83 2.51 1.85
CA SER A 103 2.40 2.60 2.13
C SER A 103 2.10 3.27 3.47
N LEU A 104 2.94 3.04 4.49
CA LEU A 104 2.80 3.71 5.78
C LEU A 104 3.08 5.21 5.66
N SER A 105 4.14 5.60 4.95
CA SER A 105 4.44 7.01 4.67
C SER A 105 3.31 7.68 3.91
N ALA A 106 2.78 7.03 2.86
CA ALA A 106 1.64 7.51 2.10
C ALA A 106 0.39 7.66 2.98
N MET A 107 0.07 6.64 3.80
CA MET A 107 -1.06 6.70 4.72
C MET A 107 -0.90 7.84 5.73
N VAL A 108 0.25 7.95 6.40
CA VAL A 108 0.50 9.05 7.34
C VAL A 108 0.35 10.40 6.64
N PHE A 109 0.93 10.57 5.45
CA PHE A 109 0.79 11.79 4.65
C PHE A 109 -0.67 12.12 4.34
N THR A 110 -1.46 11.15 3.84
CA THR A 110 -2.89 11.35 3.54
C THR A 110 -3.64 11.79 4.80
N TRP A 111 -3.44 11.09 5.91
CA TRP A 111 -4.19 11.34 7.15
C TRP A 111 -3.83 12.68 7.80
N VAL A 112 -2.54 12.97 7.89
CA VAL A 112 -2.01 14.21 8.47
C VAL A 112 -2.45 15.44 7.66
N LEU A 113 -2.57 15.33 6.34
CA LEU A 113 -3.04 16.46 5.51
C LEU A 113 -4.56 16.51 5.40
N SER A 114 -5.24 15.39 5.18
CA SER A 114 -6.68 15.38 4.92
C SER A 114 -7.51 15.80 6.12
N ILE A 115 -7.11 15.47 7.35
CA ILE A 115 -7.87 15.86 8.55
C ILE A 115 -7.87 17.39 8.72
N PRO A 116 -6.73 18.10 8.78
CA PRO A 116 -6.72 19.56 8.84
C PRO A 116 -7.42 20.22 7.65
N LEU A 117 -7.20 19.72 6.43
CA LEU A 117 -7.85 20.27 5.23
C LEU A 117 -9.38 20.09 5.27
N GLY A 118 -9.88 18.94 5.74
CA GLY A 118 -11.30 18.71 5.94
C GLY A 118 -11.91 19.59 7.03
N ILE A 119 -11.18 19.82 8.13
CA ILE A 119 -11.58 20.77 9.17
C ILE A 119 -11.66 22.20 8.60
N LEU A 120 -10.61 22.65 7.90
CA LEU A 120 -10.57 23.98 7.29
C LEU A 120 -11.69 24.18 6.26
N SER A 121 -11.93 23.19 5.41
CA SER A 121 -12.98 23.19 4.41
C SER A 121 -14.39 23.27 5.03
N ALA A 122 -14.64 22.57 6.15
CA ALA A 122 -15.91 22.65 6.87
C ALA A 122 -16.09 23.98 7.63
N VAL A 123 -15.05 24.50 8.29
CA VAL A 123 -15.12 25.79 9.01
C VAL A 123 -15.29 26.97 8.04
N LYS A 124 -14.76 26.86 6.83
CA LYS A 124 -14.86 27.86 5.78
C LYS A 124 -15.82 27.43 4.66
N GLN A 125 -16.91 26.75 5.02
CA GLN A 125 -17.90 26.21 4.07
C GLN A 125 -18.30 27.24 3.01
N TYR A 126 -18.32 26.84 1.74
CA TYR A 126 -18.65 27.65 0.55
C TYR A 126 -17.68 28.79 0.21
N SER A 127 -16.64 29.02 1.01
CA SER A 127 -15.59 29.98 0.69
C SER A 127 -14.73 29.53 -0.51
N TRP A 128 -13.91 30.45 -1.03
CA TRP A 128 -12.91 30.12 -2.04
C TRP A 128 -11.91 29.07 -1.53
N LEU A 129 -11.57 29.07 -0.23
CA LEU A 129 -10.65 28.10 0.36
C LEU A 129 -11.25 26.69 0.36
N ASP A 130 -12.54 26.55 0.69
CA ASP A 130 -13.27 25.26 0.62
C ASP A 130 -13.27 24.70 -0.81
N LYS A 131 -13.54 25.57 -1.80
CA LYS A 131 -13.49 25.21 -3.22
C LYS A 131 -12.08 24.79 -3.65
N LEU A 132 -11.06 25.53 -3.25
CA LEU A 132 -9.65 25.24 -3.57
C LEU A 132 -9.20 23.90 -3.00
N ILE A 133 -9.48 23.65 -1.72
CA ILE A 133 -9.18 22.38 -1.05
C ILE A 133 -9.87 21.22 -1.78
N SER A 134 -11.15 21.40 -2.12
CA SER A 134 -11.91 20.40 -2.87
C SER A 134 -11.26 20.11 -4.22
N VAL A 135 -10.96 21.14 -5.02
CA VAL A 135 -10.33 20.99 -6.34
C VAL A 135 -9.01 20.22 -6.24
N PHE A 136 -8.10 20.62 -5.35
CA PHE A 136 -6.82 19.91 -5.19
C PHE A 136 -7.00 18.46 -4.73
N ALA A 137 -7.91 18.22 -3.79
CA ALA A 137 -8.18 16.86 -3.33
C ALA A 137 -8.75 15.98 -4.46
N PHE A 138 -9.66 16.52 -5.29
CA PHE A 138 -10.20 15.82 -6.45
C PHE A 138 -9.19 15.63 -7.58
N LEU A 139 -8.28 16.57 -7.81
CA LEU A 139 -7.17 16.39 -8.76
C LEU A 139 -6.30 15.20 -8.37
N GLY A 140 -5.98 15.06 -7.08
CA GLY A 140 -5.23 13.91 -6.57
C GLY A 140 -5.92 12.57 -6.83
N LEU A 141 -7.26 12.55 -6.84
CA LEU A 141 -8.05 11.34 -7.14
C LEU A 141 -8.26 11.12 -8.65
N ALA A 142 -8.32 12.19 -9.44
CA ALA A 142 -8.60 12.10 -10.87
C ALA A 142 -7.38 11.70 -11.70
N ILE A 143 -6.17 12.06 -11.26
CA ILE A 143 -4.94 11.75 -11.98
C ILE A 143 -4.51 10.31 -11.66
N PRO A 144 -4.30 9.42 -12.66
CA PRO A 144 -3.79 8.08 -12.41
C PRO A 144 -2.43 8.11 -11.71
N ASN A 145 -2.23 7.29 -10.67
CA ASN A 145 -1.01 7.30 -9.85
C ASN A 145 0.27 7.10 -10.67
N PHE A 146 0.28 6.22 -11.66
CA PHE A 146 1.45 6.00 -12.51
C PHE A 146 1.79 7.23 -13.37
N PHE A 147 0.76 7.92 -13.87
CA PHE A 147 0.95 9.13 -14.67
C PHE A 147 1.42 10.29 -13.80
N PHE A 148 0.84 10.45 -12.61
CA PHE A 148 1.31 11.44 -11.66
C PHE A 148 2.75 11.19 -11.23
N ALA A 149 3.12 9.91 -11.03
CA ALA A 149 4.51 9.52 -10.79
C ALA A 149 5.44 9.95 -11.93
N LEU A 150 5.06 9.72 -13.20
CA LEU A 150 5.85 10.16 -14.36
C LEU A 150 6.02 11.69 -14.39
N LEU A 151 4.96 12.45 -14.10
CA LEU A 151 5.04 13.92 -14.05
C LEU A 151 6.02 14.41 -12.96
N LEU A 152 5.95 13.82 -11.76
CA LEU A 152 6.86 14.18 -10.67
C LEU A 152 8.31 13.76 -10.97
N LEU A 153 8.53 12.61 -11.60
CA LEU A 153 9.87 12.21 -12.05
C LEU A 153 10.42 13.13 -13.14
N TYR A 154 9.58 13.53 -14.09
CA TYR A 154 9.98 14.51 -15.11
C TYR A 154 10.39 15.84 -14.47
N MET A 155 9.63 16.32 -13.48
CA MET A 155 9.96 17.52 -12.72
C MET A 155 11.26 17.35 -11.91
N ALA A 156 11.44 16.20 -11.25
CA ALA A 156 12.66 15.86 -10.51
C ALA A 156 13.89 15.85 -11.43
N MET A 157 13.78 15.24 -12.61
CA MET A 157 14.83 15.19 -13.62
C MET A 157 15.18 16.59 -14.16
N LYS A 158 14.17 17.45 -14.41
CA LYS A 158 14.40 18.80 -14.94
C LYS A 158 14.97 19.77 -13.91
N SER A 159 14.53 19.69 -12.66
CA SER A 159 14.91 20.60 -11.59
C SER A 159 16.15 20.15 -10.81
N GLY A 160 16.40 18.84 -10.73
CA GLY A 160 17.39 18.25 -9.83
C GLY A 160 17.01 18.28 -8.35
N TRP A 161 15.78 18.68 -8.00
CA TRP A 161 15.32 18.85 -6.61
C TRP A 161 14.92 17.57 -5.90
N PHE A 162 14.81 16.46 -6.60
CA PHE A 162 14.40 15.18 -6.05
C PHE A 162 15.10 14.04 -6.81
N PRO A 163 15.25 12.87 -6.19
CA PRO A 163 15.83 11.72 -6.86
C PRO A 163 14.88 11.20 -7.94
N VAL A 164 15.46 10.66 -9.01
CA VAL A 164 14.72 10.14 -10.18
C VAL A 164 14.34 8.65 -10.05
N GLY A 165 14.15 8.19 -8.81
CA GLY A 165 13.73 6.83 -8.48
C GLY A 165 14.71 6.08 -7.60
N GLY A 166 14.34 4.85 -7.24
CA GLY A 166 15.09 4.02 -6.29
C GLY A 166 14.76 4.33 -4.83
N MET A 167 15.46 3.65 -3.92
CA MET A 167 15.27 3.79 -2.46
C MET A 167 16.36 4.59 -1.76
N TYR A 168 17.49 4.79 -2.43
CA TYR A 168 18.66 5.45 -1.92
C TYR A 168 19.61 5.81 -3.07
N SER A 169 20.51 6.76 -2.81
CA SER A 169 21.52 7.23 -3.77
C SER A 169 22.62 6.20 -4.03
N ILE A 170 23.32 6.29 -5.16
CA ILE A 170 24.39 5.35 -5.54
C ILE A 170 25.52 5.31 -4.48
N ASN A 171 25.83 6.44 -3.87
CA ASN A 171 26.85 6.55 -2.82
C ASN A 171 26.33 6.20 -1.41
N TYR A 172 25.15 5.58 -1.28
CA TYR A 172 24.51 5.33 0.01
C TYR A 172 25.44 4.71 1.04
N GLU A 173 26.23 3.72 0.64
CA GLU A 173 27.07 2.98 1.59
C GLU A 173 28.16 3.82 2.25
N SER A 174 28.65 4.85 1.56
CA SER A 174 29.69 5.76 2.09
C SER A 174 29.13 6.91 2.93
N LEU A 175 27.80 7.04 3.04
CA LEU A 175 27.16 8.09 3.83
C LEU A 175 27.24 7.80 5.34
N SER A 176 27.29 8.86 6.14
CA SER A 176 27.11 8.78 7.59
C SER A 176 25.70 8.30 7.95
N LEU A 177 25.49 7.81 9.17
CA LEU A 177 24.18 7.27 9.59
C LEU A 177 23.04 8.29 9.42
N GLY A 178 23.26 9.56 9.80
CA GLY A 178 22.28 10.63 9.62
C GLY A 178 21.96 10.90 8.14
N ALA A 179 23.00 10.94 7.30
CA ALA A 179 22.84 11.13 5.86
C ALA A 179 22.12 9.93 5.20
N LYS A 180 22.37 8.69 5.67
CA LYS A 180 21.63 7.49 5.24
C LYS A 180 20.13 7.57 5.55
N ILE A 181 19.74 8.17 6.69
CA ILE A 181 18.32 8.35 7.03
C ILE A 181 17.69 9.40 6.13
N TRP A 182 18.37 10.55 5.97
CA TRP A 182 17.86 11.64 5.13
C TRP A 182 17.72 11.23 3.67
N ASP A 183 18.71 10.50 3.14
CA ASP A 183 18.67 9.99 1.77
C ASP A 183 17.44 9.10 1.52
N ARG A 184 17.12 8.19 2.45
CA ARG A 184 15.90 7.37 2.35
C ARG A 184 14.62 8.18 2.41
N ILE A 185 14.55 9.17 3.31
CA ILE A 185 13.39 10.07 3.40
C ILE A 185 13.22 10.83 2.09
N TYR A 186 14.31 11.33 1.52
CA TYR A 186 14.31 12.09 0.27
C TYR A 186 13.80 11.25 -0.91
N HIS A 187 14.17 9.97 -0.98
CA HIS A 187 13.63 9.02 -1.97
C HIS A 187 12.17 8.63 -1.73
N LEU A 188 11.66 8.76 -0.50
CA LEU A 188 10.26 8.50 -0.16
C LEU A 188 9.31 9.64 -0.54
N ILE A 189 9.79 10.88 -0.70
CA ILE A 189 8.91 12.06 -0.84
C ILE A 189 8.00 11.92 -2.06
N LEU A 190 8.55 11.70 -3.26
CA LEU A 190 7.73 11.65 -4.48
C LEU A 190 6.75 10.46 -4.48
N PRO A 191 7.17 9.22 -4.18
CA PRO A 191 6.25 8.10 -4.07
C PRO A 191 5.16 8.32 -3.02
N THR A 192 5.51 8.92 -1.88
CA THR A 192 4.55 9.27 -0.81
C THR A 192 3.52 10.29 -1.27
N ILE A 193 3.94 11.32 -2.01
CA ILE A 193 3.01 12.32 -2.56
C ILE A 193 2.07 11.66 -3.57
N VAL A 194 2.59 10.85 -4.49
CA VAL A 194 1.77 10.16 -5.51
C VAL A 194 0.68 9.31 -4.88
N LEU A 195 1.06 8.42 -3.96
CA LEU A 195 0.11 7.51 -3.32
C LEU A 195 -0.77 8.25 -2.34
N GLY A 196 -0.19 9.19 -1.60
CA GLY A 196 -0.86 9.92 -0.55
C GLY A 196 -2.00 10.80 -1.07
N THR A 197 -1.82 11.48 -2.21
CA THR A 197 -2.84 12.37 -2.79
C THR A 197 -4.06 11.62 -3.32
N SER A 198 -3.90 10.37 -3.77
CA SER A 198 -4.99 9.56 -4.34
C SER A 198 -6.14 9.32 -3.34
N GLY A 199 -5.82 9.17 -2.05
CA GLY A 199 -6.79 8.97 -0.98
C GLY A 199 -7.34 10.25 -0.35
N MET A 200 -6.75 11.42 -0.66
CA MET A 200 -7.07 12.66 0.06
C MET A 200 -8.51 13.10 -0.17
N ALA A 201 -9.03 12.98 -1.39
CA ALA A 201 -10.37 13.43 -1.74
C ALA A 201 -11.44 12.78 -0.86
N GLY A 202 -11.36 11.46 -0.68
CA GLY A 202 -12.30 10.72 0.17
C GLY A 202 -12.21 11.16 1.63
N LEU A 203 -11.00 11.22 2.18
CA LEU A 203 -10.79 11.51 3.59
C LEU A 203 -11.12 12.97 3.97
N VAL A 204 -10.76 13.93 3.11
CA VAL A 204 -11.14 15.35 3.26
C VAL A 204 -12.66 15.50 3.25
N ARG A 205 -13.35 14.89 2.28
CA ARG A 205 -14.82 14.96 2.19
C ARG A 205 -15.50 14.32 3.39
N GLN A 206 -15.01 13.17 3.85
CA GLN A 206 -15.56 12.51 5.03
C GLN A 206 -15.40 13.37 6.28
N MET A 207 -14.20 13.91 6.51
CA MET A 207 -13.94 14.80 7.66
C MET A 207 -14.80 16.06 7.60
N ARG A 208 -14.91 16.68 6.42
CA ARG A 208 -15.74 17.86 6.18
C ARG A 208 -17.22 17.56 6.47
N GLY A 209 -17.77 16.49 5.90
CA GLY A 209 -19.16 16.09 6.11
C GLY A 209 -19.46 15.83 7.58
N ASN A 210 -18.65 14.98 8.22
CA ASN A 210 -18.80 14.70 9.65
C ASN A 210 -18.77 15.98 10.48
N LEU A 211 -17.81 16.89 10.23
CA LEU A 211 -17.70 18.11 11.02
C LEU A 211 -18.93 19.02 10.84
N LEU A 212 -19.46 19.15 9.62
CA LEU A 212 -20.65 19.94 9.36
C LEU A 212 -21.89 19.39 10.07
N ASP A 213 -22.02 18.05 10.16
CA ASP A 213 -23.12 17.42 10.90
C ASP A 213 -22.99 17.69 12.40
N TYR A 214 -21.80 17.50 12.97
CA TYR A 214 -21.57 17.75 14.40
C TYR A 214 -21.69 19.23 14.78
N LEU A 215 -21.32 20.17 13.90
CA LEU A 215 -21.48 21.61 14.17
C LEU A 215 -22.94 22.07 14.33
N LYS A 216 -23.90 21.25 13.88
CA LYS A 216 -25.35 21.46 14.01
C LYS A 216 -25.97 20.74 15.20
N ALA A 217 -25.19 19.96 15.96
CA ALA A 217 -25.70 19.16 17.07
C ALA A 217 -26.03 20.00 18.33
N ASP A 218 -27.02 19.56 19.10
CA ASP A 218 -27.52 20.29 20.29
C ASP A 218 -26.45 20.54 21.37
N PHE A 219 -25.51 19.60 21.53
CA PHE A 219 -24.42 19.78 22.49
C PHE A 219 -23.44 20.89 22.05
N ILE A 220 -23.33 21.17 20.74
CA ILE A 220 -22.55 22.30 20.21
C ILE A 220 -23.27 23.62 20.44
N ILE A 221 -24.59 23.67 20.23
CA ILE A 221 -25.41 24.85 20.55
C ILE A 221 -25.29 25.18 22.04
N THR A 222 -25.39 24.15 22.89
CA THR A 222 -25.21 24.28 24.34
C THR A 222 -23.81 24.78 24.71
N ALA A 223 -22.77 24.28 24.05
CA ALA A 223 -21.39 24.73 24.25
C ALA A 223 -21.21 26.22 23.91
N ARG A 224 -21.81 26.69 22.80
CA ARG A 224 -21.84 28.11 22.42
C ARG A 224 -22.64 28.96 23.41
N ALA A 225 -23.81 28.49 23.84
CA ALA A 225 -24.66 29.17 24.82
C ALA A 225 -23.96 29.36 26.18
N LYS A 226 -23.04 28.45 26.54
CA LYS A 226 -22.18 28.56 27.73
C LYS A 226 -21.03 29.58 27.57
N GLY A 227 -20.93 30.27 26.44
CA GLY A 227 -19.91 31.30 26.19
C GLY A 227 -18.52 30.74 25.82
N LEU A 228 -18.41 29.47 25.44
CA LEU A 228 -17.14 28.91 24.98
C LEU A 228 -16.70 29.55 23.66
N SER A 229 -15.41 29.84 23.52
CA SER A 229 -14.86 30.39 22.28
C SER A 229 -15.02 29.42 21.11
N GLU A 230 -15.22 29.94 19.91
CA GLU A 230 -15.50 29.11 18.73
C GLU A 230 -14.37 28.12 18.42
N ARG A 231 -13.12 28.48 18.74
CA ARG A 231 -11.97 27.56 18.64
C ARG A 231 -12.11 26.35 19.57
N VAL A 232 -12.60 26.55 20.80
CA VAL A 232 -12.85 25.47 21.76
C VAL A 232 -14.03 24.63 21.30
N VAL A 233 -15.13 25.26 20.86
CA VAL A 233 -16.30 24.57 20.31
C VAL A 233 -15.91 23.67 19.14
N ILE A 234 -15.17 24.18 18.17
CA ILE A 234 -14.74 23.41 17.00
C ILE A 234 -13.75 22.32 17.40
N LEU A 235 -12.60 22.66 17.99
CA LEU A 235 -11.51 21.68 18.17
C LEU A 235 -11.78 20.66 19.27
N LYS A 236 -12.37 21.09 20.39
CA LYS A 236 -12.54 20.22 21.57
C LYS A 236 -13.86 19.45 21.52
N HIS A 237 -14.92 20.04 20.98
CA HIS A 237 -16.25 19.42 20.95
C HIS A 237 -16.59 18.84 19.58
N ALA A 238 -16.52 19.61 18.49
CA ALA A 238 -16.96 19.13 17.18
C ALA A 238 -15.97 18.14 16.55
N VAL A 239 -14.69 18.51 16.44
CA VAL A 239 -13.64 17.67 15.81
C VAL A 239 -13.44 16.35 16.56
N ARG A 240 -13.44 16.38 17.89
CA ARG A 240 -13.30 15.18 18.72
C ARG A 240 -14.34 14.11 18.40
N ASN A 241 -15.56 14.51 18.06
CA ASN A 241 -16.63 13.59 17.69
C ASN A 241 -16.61 13.26 16.19
N ALA A 242 -16.29 14.24 15.34
CA ALA A 242 -16.23 14.08 13.89
C ALA A 242 -15.12 13.12 13.40
N VAL A 243 -14.06 12.91 14.20
CA VAL A 243 -12.96 11.98 13.88
C VAL A 243 -13.32 10.50 14.13
N ASN A 244 -14.34 10.19 14.93
CA ASN A 244 -14.66 8.79 15.28
C ASN A 244 -14.91 7.89 14.05
N PRO A 245 -15.70 8.30 13.03
CA PRO A 245 -15.85 7.49 11.82
C PRO A 245 -14.54 7.33 11.04
N LEU A 246 -13.65 8.32 11.09
CA LEU A 246 -12.33 8.22 10.46
C LEU A 246 -11.51 7.11 11.14
N ILE A 247 -11.53 6.98 12.47
CA ILE A 247 -10.81 5.88 13.15
C ILE A 247 -11.23 4.49 12.60
N THR A 248 -12.50 4.33 12.22
CA THR A 248 -12.97 3.09 11.58
C THR A 248 -12.36 2.92 10.18
N LEU A 249 -12.33 3.99 9.38
CA LEU A 249 -11.67 3.99 8.06
C LEU A 249 -10.16 3.70 8.15
N PHE A 250 -9.50 4.17 9.22
CA PHE A 250 -8.10 3.86 9.48
C PHE A 250 -7.89 2.35 9.61
N GLY A 251 -8.78 1.65 10.32
CA GLY A 251 -8.75 0.20 10.44
C GLY A 251 -8.85 -0.53 9.10
N PHE A 252 -9.64 0.00 8.16
CA PHE A 252 -9.75 -0.54 6.79
C PHE A 252 -8.54 -0.21 5.90
N ALA A 253 -7.75 0.82 6.24
CA ALA A 253 -6.54 1.17 5.50
C ALA A 253 -5.35 0.24 5.83
N LEU A 254 -5.33 -0.37 7.02
CA LEU A 254 -4.22 -1.22 7.47
C LEU A 254 -3.93 -2.42 6.56
N PRO A 255 -4.92 -3.19 6.06
CA PRO A 255 -4.66 -4.25 5.07
C PRO A 255 -3.99 -3.73 3.79
N GLY A 256 -4.32 -2.51 3.38
CA GLY A 256 -3.74 -1.85 2.20
C GLY A 256 -2.24 -1.56 2.32
N LEU A 257 -1.68 -1.56 3.54
CA LEU A 257 -0.24 -1.35 3.74
C LEU A 257 0.62 -2.42 3.07
N LEU A 258 0.07 -3.62 2.87
CA LEU A 258 0.78 -4.77 2.30
C LEU A 258 0.37 -5.06 0.85
N SER A 259 -0.64 -4.39 0.31
CA SER A 259 -1.18 -4.67 -1.02
C SER A 259 -0.26 -4.26 -2.18
N GLY A 260 0.79 -3.48 -1.90
CA GLY A 260 1.72 -2.99 -2.93
C GLY A 260 1.13 -1.87 -3.78
N ALA A 261 2.01 -1.04 -4.33
CA ALA A 261 1.63 0.00 -5.30
C ALA A 261 2.30 -0.26 -6.65
N ALA A 262 2.06 -1.44 -7.22
CA ALA A 262 2.87 -2.04 -8.29
C ALA A 262 3.30 -1.08 -9.41
N LEU A 263 2.36 -0.35 -10.00
CA LEU A 263 2.68 0.61 -11.08
C LEU A 263 3.52 1.80 -10.60
N THR A 264 3.21 2.35 -9.43
CA THR A 264 4.01 3.44 -8.83
C THR A 264 5.40 2.94 -8.46
N GLU A 265 5.50 1.73 -7.91
CA GLU A 265 6.78 1.10 -7.56
C GLU A 265 7.64 0.86 -8.80
N ILE A 266 7.06 0.41 -9.92
CA ILE A 266 7.77 0.26 -11.20
C ILE A 266 8.26 1.62 -11.71
N VAL A 267 7.36 2.60 -11.85
CA VAL A 267 7.69 3.91 -12.42
C VAL A 267 8.77 4.62 -11.60
N MET A 268 8.65 4.58 -10.28
CA MET A 268 9.61 5.20 -9.36
C MET A 268 10.82 4.30 -9.06
N SER A 269 10.94 3.15 -9.71
CA SER A 269 12.00 2.16 -9.44
C SER A 269 12.11 1.75 -7.95
N TRP A 270 11.01 1.82 -7.20
CA TRP A 270 10.96 1.41 -5.80
C TRP A 270 10.96 -0.12 -5.71
N PRO A 271 11.91 -0.74 -5.00
CA PRO A 271 12.01 -2.19 -4.88
C PRO A 271 10.99 -2.74 -3.86
N GLY A 272 9.69 -2.62 -4.17
CA GLY A 272 8.59 -3.16 -3.37
C GLY A 272 8.06 -4.50 -3.87
N LEU A 273 7.02 -5.01 -3.19
CA LEU A 273 6.34 -6.26 -3.53
C LEU A 273 5.56 -6.18 -4.83
N GLY A 274 4.90 -5.05 -5.10
CA GLY A 274 4.11 -4.89 -6.32
C GLY A 274 5.00 -4.96 -7.56
N ARG A 275 6.18 -4.34 -7.48
CA ARG A 275 7.23 -4.48 -8.50
C ARG A 275 7.72 -5.93 -8.62
N LEU A 276 8.04 -6.58 -7.49
CA LEU A 276 8.48 -7.98 -7.50
C LEU A 276 7.47 -8.91 -8.18
N MET A 277 6.17 -8.73 -7.91
CA MET A 277 5.11 -9.58 -8.47
C MET A 277 4.96 -9.45 -9.99
N LEU A 278 5.35 -8.32 -10.58
CA LEU A 278 5.27 -8.07 -12.02
C LEU A 278 6.56 -8.43 -12.77
N GLU A 279 7.70 -8.44 -12.06
CA GLU A 279 9.00 -8.84 -12.61
C GLU A 279 9.26 -10.35 -12.49
N ALA A 280 8.53 -11.06 -11.61
CA ALA A 280 8.73 -12.47 -11.29
C ALA A 280 8.08 -13.44 -12.28
#